data_AF-A0A6C0IM05-F1
#
_entry.id   AF-A0A6C0IM05-F1
#
_cell.length_a   1.000
_cell.length_b   1.000
_cell.length_c   1.000
_cell.angle_alpha   90.00
_cell.angle_beta   90.00
_cell.angle_gamma   90.00
#
_symmetry.space_group_name_H-M   'P 1'
#
loop_
_entity.id
_entity.type
_entity.pdbx_description
1 polymer ?
#
loop_
_entity_poly.entity_id
_entity_poly.type
_entity_poly.pdbx_seq_one_letter_code
_entity_poly.pdbx_strand_id
1 'polypeptide(L)'
;MKKHNKLTPAKQTPVFKITKDYQEKIQNESYLGKKGYTIPKNVLDEKDYEELKKELFVKPMMFNMNYGGKDAVDTQSFPVYRESSKKIYIPRFYGIERYGIPQNEKLEAGDDICVHFDKQLRDYQEHIVGVYMNYVNSNLTENSIIKGNGGILEVPCGFGKTIMALNIISKLQKKTLIIVHKEFLMNQWIERINEFLPGAKIGKIQGPEFNIENKDIVIGMVQTLYDKNYDDDAFSSFGLTIIDEVHRIGSEQFSRTLFKTITPCMLGISATVDRKDKLTKVLYMFIGKKIYAQKREDDEEVRVRSVFYKTNDDEFNDTLLDYRGNPKFSSMISKLSNYSRRSDFIMKVVSDLRKENEQKQIMILAHNRSLLTYFYESITHNEIGTVGYYVGGMKQDKLKETESKEIVLATYAMAAEALDIKTLSTLVMASPKTDITQSVGRILRTKHQSPIIVDIVDPHDLFQKQWLQRRRFYKKCNYKIFEIGSDTYQSMNMDNWKVTYVPKQLTAKGTNTANTEEIEDIDEQPVRNCMLDVSMFD
;
A
#
# COMPACT_ATOMS: atom_id res chain seq x y z
N MET A 1 -55.67 -19.39 6.15
CA MET A 1 -55.55 -17.92 6.13
C MET A 1 -54.18 -17.49 6.68
N LYS A 2 -53.19 -17.24 5.81
CA LYS A 2 -51.96 -16.52 6.15
C LYS A 2 -51.69 -15.53 5.02
N LYS A 3 -51.79 -14.23 5.33
CA LYS A 3 -51.61 -13.12 4.37
C LYS A 3 -50.14 -13.06 3.94
N HIS A 4 -49.89 -13.18 2.64
CA HIS A 4 -48.62 -12.78 2.05
C HIS A 4 -48.50 -11.26 2.11
N ASN A 5 -47.62 -10.74 2.97
CA ASN A 5 -47.17 -9.35 2.89
C ASN A 5 -46.26 -9.22 1.66
N LYS A 6 -46.79 -8.60 0.59
CA LYS A 6 -45.97 -8.09 -0.51
C LYS A 6 -45.10 -6.95 0.04
N LEU A 7 -43.80 -7.18 0.13
CA LEU A 7 -42.82 -6.11 0.29
C LEU A 7 -42.92 -5.19 -0.92
N THR A 8 -43.40 -3.97 -0.68
CA THR A 8 -43.35 -2.87 -1.63
C THR A 8 -41.89 -2.54 -1.94
N PRO A 9 -41.50 -2.32 -3.21
CA PRO A 9 -40.16 -1.85 -3.53
C PRO A 9 -39.94 -0.49 -2.88
N ALA A 10 -38.81 -0.31 -2.21
CA ALA A 10 -38.39 0.97 -1.65
C ALA A 10 -38.37 2.00 -2.79
N LYS A 11 -39.19 3.05 -2.68
CA LYS A 11 -39.15 4.20 -3.59
C LYS A 11 -37.72 4.73 -3.62
N GLN A 12 -37.06 4.68 -4.78
CA GLN A 12 -35.82 5.39 -5.01
C GLN A 12 -36.09 6.87 -4.79
N THR A 13 -35.52 7.45 -3.74
CA THR A 13 -35.55 8.89 -3.49
C THR A 13 -34.90 9.58 -4.70
N PRO A 14 -35.55 10.57 -5.32
CA PRO A 14 -34.97 11.26 -6.47
C PRO A 14 -33.64 11.91 -6.07
N VAL A 15 -32.56 11.54 -6.77
CA VAL A 15 -31.21 12.14 -6.64
C VAL A 15 -31.32 13.64 -6.93
N PHE A 16 -30.80 14.48 -6.05
CA PHE A 16 -30.84 15.93 -6.26
C PHE A 16 -29.98 16.28 -7.48
N LYS A 17 -30.59 16.89 -8.49
CA LYS A 17 -29.88 17.28 -9.71
C LYS A 17 -29.29 18.67 -9.54
N ILE A 18 -27.98 18.74 -9.37
CA ILE A 18 -27.22 19.98 -9.31
C ILE A 18 -27.32 20.69 -10.68
N THR A 19 -27.94 21.87 -10.71
CA THR A 19 -28.02 22.73 -11.90
C THR A 19 -26.80 23.64 -12.00
N LYS A 20 -26.51 24.17 -13.20
CA LYS A 20 -25.38 25.10 -13.40
C LYS A 20 -25.54 26.38 -12.56
N ASP A 21 -26.73 26.99 -12.57
CA ASP A 21 -27.03 28.19 -11.78
C ASP A 21 -26.81 27.95 -10.28
N TYR A 22 -27.13 26.74 -9.80
CA TYR A 22 -26.88 26.36 -8.42
C TYR A 22 -25.39 26.22 -8.12
N GLN A 23 -24.61 25.63 -9.04
CA GLN A 23 -23.14 25.57 -8.91
C GLN A 23 -22.53 26.97 -8.88
N GLU A 24 -22.92 27.87 -9.78
CA GLU A 24 -22.42 29.25 -9.81
C GLU A 24 -22.75 29.98 -8.50
N LYS A 25 -23.96 29.83 -7.97
CA LYS A 25 -24.34 30.37 -6.65
C LYS A 25 -23.43 29.85 -5.54
N ILE A 26 -23.17 28.54 -5.50
CA ILE A 26 -22.28 27.95 -4.49
C ILE A 26 -20.84 28.43 -4.67
N GLN A 27 -20.32 28.48 -5.90
CA GLN A 27 -18.96 28.93 -6.20
C GLN A 27 -18.70 30.38 -5.77
N ASN A 28 -19.67 31.27 -5.96
CA ASN A 28 -19.56 32.69 -5.60
C ASN A 28 -19.50 32.92 -4.08
N GLU A 29 -20.23 32.10 -3.31
CA GLU A 29 -20.39 32.29 -1.85
C GLU A 29 -19.45 31.41 -1.01
N SER A 30 -18.87 30.37 -1.63
CA SER A 30 -17.93 29.46 -0.99
C SER A 30 -16.48 29.91 -1.14
N TYR A 31 -15.59 29.29 -0.38
CA TYR A 31 -14.16 29.52 -0.47
C TYR A 31 -13.32 28.27 -0.16
N LEU A 32 -12.12 28.21 -0.71
CA LEU A 32 -11.08 27.27 -0.27
C LEU A 32 -10.35 27.84 0.95
N GLY A 33 -10.24 27.07 2.03
CA GLY A 33 -9.47 27.49 3.21
C GLY A 33 -8.86 26.32 3.97
N LYS A 34 -8.32 26.61 5.16
CA LYS A 34 -7.57 25.65 6.01
C LYS A 34 -8.37 24.40 6.42
N LYS A 35 -9.71 24.46 6.33
CA LYS A 35 -10.65 23.37 6.66
C LYS A 35 -11.26 22.71 5.41
N GLY A 36 -10.80 23.08 4.21
CA GLY A 36 -11.21 22.50 2.93
C GLY A 36 -12.12 23.42 2.14
N TYR A 37 -13.03 22.83 1.37
CA TYR A 37 -14.07 23.56 0.66
C TYR A 37 -15.13 23.99 1.68
N THR A 38 -15.27 25.30 1.88
CA THR A 38 -16.15 25.83 2.92
C THR A 38 -17.38 26.46 2.29
N ILE A 39 -18.56 25.97 2.69
CA ILE A 39 -19.85 26.44 2.16
C ILE A 39 -20.68 27.05 3.29
N PRO A 40 -21.17 28.29 3.13
CA PRO A 40 -22.19 28.85 4.01
C PRO A 40 -23.49 28.03 3.95
N LYS A 41 -24.08 27.70 5.11
CA LYS A 41 -25.29 26.86 5.14
C LYS A 41 -26.53 27.53 4.56
N ASN A 42 -26.59 28.86 4.59
CA ASN A 42 -27.70 29.65 4.05
C ASN A 42 -27.81 29.59 2.52
N VAL A 43 -26.76 29.15 1.82
CA VAL A 43 -26.78 29.02 0.35
C VAL A 43 -27.05 27.59 -0.13
N LEU A 44 -26.96 26.61 0.77
CA LEU A 44 -27.23 25.20 0.49
C LEU A 44 -28.73 24.90 0.47
N ASP A 45 -29.17 24.12 -0.51
CA ASP A 45 -30.53 23.58 -0.54
C ASP A 45 -30.64 22.45 0.48
N GLU A 46 -31.78 22.32 1.17
CA GLU A 46 -31.96 21.29 2.19
C GLU A 46 -31.78 19.87 1.63
N LYS A 47 -32.21 19.61 0.39
CA LYS A 47 -32.07 18.28 -0.22
C LYS A 47 -30.61 17.99 -0.56
N ASP A 48 -29.89 18.98 -1.11
CA ASP A 48 -28.46 18.84 -1.40
C ASP A 48 -27.65 18.64 -0.12
N TYR A 49 -28.00 19.35 0.95
CA TYR A 49 -27.37 19.22 2.25
C TYR A 49 -27.52 17.81 2.86
N GLU A 50 -28.73 17.25 2.82
CA GLU A 50 -28.98 15.88 3.28
C GLU A 50 -28.25 14.83 2.42
N GLU A 51 -28.24 15.01 1.09
CA GLU A 51 -27.52 14.12 0.17
C GLU A 51 -26.00 14.19 0.37
N LEU A 52 -25.46 15.39 0.54
CA LEU A 52 -24.05 15.62 0.85
C LEU A 52 -23.65 14.94 2.16
N LYS A 53 -24.47 15.05 3.21
CA LYS A 53 -24.22 14.36 4.48
C LYS A 53 -24.23 12.85 4.32
N LYS A 54 -25.18 12.32 3.55
CA LYS A 54 -25.27 10.88 3.27
C LYS A 54 -24.06 10.36 2.49
N GLU A 55 -23.59 11.10 1.48
CA GLU A 55 -22.43 10.72 0.67
C GLU A 55 -21.10 10.79 1.43
N LEU A 56 -20.95 11.79 2.30
CA LEU A 56 -19.77 11.98 3.13
C LEU A 56 -19.83 11.19 4.44
N PHE A 57 -20.88 10.43 4.72
CA PHE A 57 -20.93 9.50 5.84
C PHE A 57 -20.47 8.11 5.39
N VAL A 58 -19.19 7.83 5.60
CA VAL A 58 -18.51 6.71 4.95
C VAL A 58 -18.38 5.52 5.91
N LYS A 59 -18.60 4.32 5.38
CA LYS A 59 -18.42 3.05 6.11
C LYS A 59 -17.34 2.19 5.45
N PRO A 60 -16.29 1.76 6.18
CA PRO A 60 -15.32 0.79 5.67
C PRO A 60 -15.99 -0.54 5.30
N MET A 61 -15.75 -1.05 4.08
CA MET A 61 -16.13 -2.42 3.74
C MET A 61 -15.00 -3.37 4.12
N MET A 62 -15.18 -4.21 5.13
CA MET A 62 -14.26 -5.32 5.38
C MET A 62 -14.72 -6.56 4.62
N PHE A 63 -13.89 -7.10 3.73
CA PHE A 63 -14.03 -8.48 3.28
C PHE A 63 -13.57 -9.41 4.40
N ASN A 64 -14.46 -9.65 5.37
CA ASN A 64 -14.23 -10.73 6.32
C ASN A 64 -14.50 -12.06 5.60
N MET A 65 -13.44 -12.79 5.21
CA MET A 65 -13.51 -14.24 5.36
C MET A 65 -13.60 -14.47 6.87
N ASN A 66 -14.79 -14.84 7.34
CA ASN A 66 -15.04 -15.12 8.75
C ASN A 66 -14.05 -16.18 9.27
N TYR A 67 -13.01 -15.70 9.95
CA TYR A 67 -12.16 -16.49 10.83
C TYR A 67 -12.17 -15.78 12.17
N GLY A 68 -12.59 -16.51 13.20
CA GLY A 68 -13.21 -15.97 14.39
C GLY A 68 -12.31 -15.09 15.26
N GLY A 69 -12.92 -14.03 15.78
CA GLY A 69 -12.47 -13.22 16.89
C GLY A 69 -13.55 -12.18 17.18
N LYS A 70 -14.14 -12.20 18.38
CA LYS A 70 -15.15 -11.21 18.83
C LYS A 70 -14.52 -9.85 19.20
N ASP A 71 -13.39 -9.53 18.58
CA ASP A 71 -12.76 -8.21 18.55
C ASP A 71 -12.65 -7.74 17.09
N ALA A 72 -13.72 -7.93 16.32
CA ALA A 72 -13.91 -7.11 15.14
C ALA A 72 -13.98 -5.67 15.67
N VAL A 73 -12.93 -4.89 15.41
CA VAL A 73 -12.98 -3.44 15.60
C VAL A 73 -14.24 -2.99 14.88
N ASP A 74 -15.25 -2.64 15.66
CA ASP A 74 -16.54 -2.21 15.16
C ASP A 74 -16.26 -1.00 14.29
N THR A 75 -16.30 -1.19 12.97
CA THR A 75 -15.91 -0.15 12.02
C THR A 75 -17.10 0.78 11.93
N GLN A 76 -17.17 1.67 12.90
CA GLN A 76 -18.17 2.71 12.99
C GLN A 76 -18.08 3.56 11.72
N SER A 77 -19.24 3.91 11.19
CA SER A 77 -19.32 4.86 10.08
C SER A 77 -18.87 6.23 10.60
N PHE A 78 -18.11 6.96 9.81
CA PHE A 78 -17.54 8.24 10.23
C PHE A 78 -17.83 9.34 9.21
N PRO A 79 -18.07 10.58 9.67
CA PRO A 79 -18.29 11.70 8.78
C PRO A 79 -16.97 12.18 8.17
N VAL A 80 -16.97 12.35 6.86
CA VAL A 80 -15.91 12.98 6.06
C VAL A 80 -16.31 14.44 5.76
N TYR A 81 -16.86 15.11 6.77
CA TYR A 81 -17.18 16.55 6.76
C TYR A 81 -17.11 17.08 8.19
N ARG A 82 -17.00 18.39 8.34
CA ARG A 82 -17.17 19.10 9.61
C ARG A 82 -18.23 20.17 9.43
N GLU A 83 -18.89 20.58 10.50
CA GLU A 83 -19.88 21.66 10.42
C GLU A 83 -19.84 22.56 11.66
N SER A 84 -20.22 23.81 11.46
CA SER A 84 -20.56 24.75 12.53
C SER A 84 -22.03 25.13 12.40
N SER A 85 -22.51 26.05 13.25
CA SER A 85 -23.86 26.60 13.14
C SER A 85 -24.12 27.30 11.80
N LYS A 86 -23.08 27.89 11.18
CA LYS A 86 -23.22 28.72 9.96
C LYS A 86 -22.64 28.11 8.69
N LYS A 87 -21.73 27.14 8.80
CA LYS A 87 -20.94 26.63 7.67
C LYS A 87 -20.80 25.12 7.70
N ILE A 88 -20.59 24.53 6.53
CA ILE A 88 -20.12 23.15 6.37
C ILE A 88 -18.73 23.17 5.71
N TYR A 89 -17.88 22.26 6.13
CA TYR A 89 -16.51 22.08 5.65
C TYR A 89 -16.38 20.68 5.08
N ILE A 90 -16.10 20.58 3.79
CA ILE A 90 -15.97 19.32 3.06
C ILE A 90 -14.58 19.21 2.44
N PRO A 91 -14.14 18.00 2.06
CA PRO A 91 -12.84 17.82 1.42
C PRO A 91 -12.73 18.66 0.14
N ARG A 92 -11.55 19.26 -0.08
CA ARG A 92 -11.31 20.23 -1.16
C ARG A 92 -11.74 19.70 -2.53
N PHE A 93 -11.24 18.53 -2.92
CA PHE A 93 -11.46 18.01 -4.26
C PHE A 93 -12.86 17.42 -4.45
N TYR A 94 -13.48 16.92 -3.37
CA TYR A 94 -14.90 16.58 -3.39
C TYR A 94 -15.78 17.79 -3.68
N GLY A 95 -15.54 18.91 -2.99
CA GLY A 95 -16.29 20.15 -3.22
C GLY A 95 -16.09 20.69 -4.63
N ILE A 96 -14.85 20.66 -5.14
CA ILE A 96 -14.54 21.08 -6.51
C ILE A 96 -15.22 20.17 -7.55
N GLU A 97 -15.23 18.86 -7.34
CA GLU A 97 -15.89 17.91 -8.26
C GLU A 97 -17.41 18.11 -8.28
N ARG A 98 -18.03 18.36 -7.12
CA ARG A 98 -19.49 18.51 -6.98
C ARG A 98 -19.99 19.89 -7.41
N TYR A 99 -19.32 20.95 -6.99
CA TYR A 99 -19.78 22.34 -7.15
C TYR A 99 -18.92 23.18 -8.09
N GLY A 100 -17.72 22.73 -8.45
CA GLY A 100 -16.74 23.50 -9.21
C GLY A 100 -15.83 24.36 -8.32
N ILE A 101 -14.89 25.05 -8.96
CA ILE A 101 -13.86 25.86 -8.30
C ILE A 101 -14.52 27.12 -7.70
N PRO A 102 -14.34 27.43 -6.40
CA PRO A 102 -14.96 28.59 -5.80
C PRO A 102 -14.22 29.87 -6.22
N GLN A 103 -14.92 31.01 -6.19
CA GLN A 103 -14.34 32.31 -6.56
C GLN A 103 -13.39 32.86 -5.49
N ASN A 104 -13.61 32.52 -4.23
CA ASN A 104 -12.85 33.04 -3.10
C ASN A 104 -11.82 32.03 -2.57
N GLU A 105 -10.68 32.54 -2.11
CA GLU A 105 -9.65 31.77 -1.42
C GLU A 105 -9.25 32.41 -0.09
N LYS A 106 -8.95 31.56 0.89
CA LYS A 106 -8.40 31.91 2.22
C LYS A 106 -7.27 30.98 2.61
N LEU A 107 -6.72 30.26 1.64
CA LEU A 107 -5.59 29.37 1.83
C LEU A 107 -4.31 30.17 1.60
N GLU A 108 -3.35 30.04 2.50
CA GLU A 108 -2.05 30.71 2.37
C GLU A 108 -1.16 29.94 1.40
N ALA A 109 -0.28 30.64 0.70
CA ALA A 109 0.64 30.03 -0.27
C ALA A 109 1.72 29.14 0.38
N GLY A 110 1.92 29.31 1.69
CA GLY A 110 3.03 28.74 2.45
C GLY A 110 4.37 29.45 2.23
N ASP A 111 5.29 29.23 3.16
CA ASP A 111 6.61 29.84 3.18
C ASP A 111 7.46 29.36 1.99
N ASP A 112 8.25 30.26 1.43
CA ASP A 112 9.30 29.90 0.48
C ASP A 112 10.51 29.33 1.20
N ILE A 113 11.12 28.33 0.58
CA ILE A 113 12.37 27.71 1.05
C ILE A 113 13.41 27.78 -0.07
N CYS A 114 14.66 27.45 0.27
CA CYS A 114 15.75 27.37 -0.72
C CYS A 114 16.52 26.07 -0.51
N VAL A 115 16.15 25.03 -1.24
CA VAL A 115 16.80 23.71 -1.20
C VAL A 115 17.26 23.28 -2.58
N HIS A 116 18.51 22.83 -2.69
CA HIS A 116 19.08 22.35 -3.96
C HIS A 116 19.00 20.82 -4.05
N PHE A 117 18.80 20.29 -5.25
CA PHE A 117 18.75 18.84 -5.49
C PHE A 117 20.00 18.40 -6.24
N ASP A 118 20.92 17.74 -5.54
CA ASP A 118 22.31 17.54 -5.98
C ASP A 118 22.49 16.40 -7.00
N LYS A 119 21.44 15.64 -7.30
CA LYS A 119 21.53 14.41 -8.11
C LYS A 119 20.72 14.52 -9.39
N GLN A 120 21.05 13.68 -10.37
CA GLN A 120 20.23 13.54 -11.58
C GLN A 120 19.12 12.52 -11.35
N LEU A 121 17.94 12.84 -11.87
CA LEU A 121 16.84 11.90 -11.97
C LEU A 121 17.06 10.96 -13.16
N ARG A 122 16.43 9.78 -13.12
CA ARG A 122 16.32 8.93 -14.30
C ARG A 122 15.23 9.49 -15.23
N ASP A 123 15.33 9.25 -16.53
CA ASP A 123 14.41 9.79 -17.55
C ASP A 123 12.92 9.56 -17.20
N TYR A 124 12.58 8.34 -16.75
CA TYR A 124 11.19 8.03 -16.36
C TYR A 124 10.75 8.83 -15.12
N GLN A 125 11.66 9.14 -14.20
CA GLN A 125 11.36 9.96 -13.02
C GLN A 125 11.14 11.41 -13.40
N GLU A 126 11.91 11.95 -14.35
CA GLU A 126 11.73 13.31 -14.85
C GLU A 126 10.35 13.49 -15.49
N HIS A 127 9.91 12.52 -16.30
CA HIS A 127 8.58 12.53 -16.88
C HIS A 127 7.49 12.56 -15.80
N ILE A 128 7.56 11.67 -14.81
CA ILE A 128 6.58 11.58 -13.72
C ILE A 128 6.52 12.87 -12.91
N VAL A 129 7.68 13.42 -12.56
CA VAL A 129 7.78 14.72 -11.86
C VAL A 129 7.18 15.82 -12.72
N GLY A 130 7.47 15.85 -14.02
CA GLY A 130 6.91 16.81 -14.98
C GLY A 130 5.38 16.77 -15.03
N VAL A 131 4.77 15.58 -15.00
CA VAL A 131 3.31 15.42 -14.94
C VAL A 131 2.75 16.11 -13.70
N TYR A 132 3.33 15.88 -12.52
CA TYR A 132 2.86 16.54 -11.30
C TYR A 132 3.09 18.06 -11.34
N MET A 133 4.27 18.52 -11.75
CA MET A 133 4.60 19.95 -11.83
C MET A 133 3.66 20.70 -12.76
N ASN A 134 3.36 20.15 -13.94
CA ASN A 134 2.39 20.74 -14.86
C ASN A 134 0.98 20.77 -14.26
N TYR A 135 0.60 19.71 -13.55
CA TYR A 135 -0.71 19.60 -12.93
C TYR A 135 -0.94 20.61 -11.79
N VAL A 136 0.10 20.92 -11.00
CA VAL A 136 0.00 21.89 -9.89
C VAL A 136 0.30 23.34 -10.29
N ASN A 137 0.78 23.59 -11.50
CA ASN A 137 1.03 24.94 -12.03
C ASN A 137 -0.26 25.71 -12.38
N SER A 138 -1.44 25.11 -12.17
CA SER A 138 -2.74 25.77 -12.29
C SER A 138 -3.04 26.67 -11.08
N ASN A 139 -3.73 27.78 -11.31
CA ASN A 139 -4.21 28.65 -10.24
C ASN A 139 -5.19 27.91 -9.31
N LEU A 140 -5.16 28.23 -8.01
CA LEU A 140 -5.99 27.59 -6.98
C LEU A 140 -7.48 27.88 -7.17
N THR A 141 -7.79 29.11 -7.58
CA THR A 141 -9.09 29.60 -8.06
C THR A 141 -8.89 30.42 -9.34
N GLU A 142 -9.97 30.75 -10.05
CA GLU A 142 -9.91 31.44 -11.35
C GLU A 142 -9.06 32.72 -11.32
N ASN A 143 -9.16 33.50 -10.23
CA ASN A 143 -8.46 34.76 -10.03
C ASN A 143 -7.26 34.67 -9.06
N SER A 144 -6.88 33.47 -8.64
CA SER A 144 -5.81 33.26 -7.67
C SER A 144 -4.42 33.49 -8.28
N ILE A 145 -3.55 34.17 -7.54
CA ILE A 145 -2.10 34.19 -7.81
C ILE A 145 -1.39 32.95 -7.26
N ILE A 146 -2.04 32.23 -6.34
CA ILE A 146 -1.51 31.03 -5.72
C ILE A 146 -1.71 29.89 -6.70
N LYS A 147 -0.60 29.24 -7.06
CA LYS A 147 -0.65 28.00 -7.85
C LYS A 147 -0.76 26.82 -6.92
N GLY A 148 -1.61 25.87 -7.28
CA GLY A 148 -1.73 24.65 -6.50
C GLY A 148 -2.87 23.75 -6.95
N ASN A 149 -2.60 22.46 -6.94
CA ASN A 149 -3.59 21.42 -7.20
C ASN A 149 -3.23 20.19 -6.38
N GLY A 150 -3.99 19.10 -6.53
CA GLY A 150 -3.67 17.86 -5.85
C GLY A 150 -3.91 16.62 -6.68
N GLY A 151 -2.98 15.67 -6.55
CA GLY A 151 -3.03 14.45 -7.31
C GLY A 151 -2.26 13.31 -6.67
N ILE A 152 -2.58 12.11 -7.12
CA ILE A 152 -1.92 10.88 -6.69
C ILE A 152 -1.05 10.33 -7.82
N LEU A 153 0.22 10.06 -7.49
CA LEU A 153 1.19 9.34 -8.33
C LEU A 153 1.24 7.88 -7.88
N GLU A 154 0.69 6.99 -8.71
CA GLU A 154 0.78 5.54 -8.51
C GLU A 154 2.01 4.99 -9.24
N VAL A 155 3.07 4.72 -8.49
CA VAL A 155 4.37 4.33 -9.04
C VAL A 155 4.91 3.10 -8.31
N PRO A 156 5.32 2.02 -9.01
CA PRO A 156 5.72 0.77 -8.37
C PRO A 156 6.87 0.94 -7.36
N CYS A 157 6.99 -0.03 -6.46
CA CYS A 157 8.13 -0.11 -5.55
C CYS A 157 9.45 -0.14 -6.34
N GLY A 158 10.48 0.57 -5.87
CA GLY A 158 11.81 0.61 -6.50
C GLY A 158 12.02 1.72 -7.52
N PHE A 159 10.96 2.39 -7.96
CA PHE A 159 11.05 3.46 -8.96
C PHE A 159 11.50 4.81 -8.36
N GLY A 160 11.84 4.86 -7.07
CA GLY A 160 12.36 6.05 -6.41
C GLY A 160 11.29 7.09 -6.04
N LYS A 161 10.15 6.63 -5.51
CA LYS A 161 9.05 7.46 -4.98
C LYS A 161 9.53 8.65 -4.13
N THR A 162 10.37 8.37 -3.14
CA THR A 162 10.99 9.38 -2.27
C THR A 162 11.85 10.36 -3.05
N ILE A 163 12.66 9.88 -3.99
CA ILE A 163 13.56 10.72 -4.80
C ILE A 163 12.76 11.70 -5.67
N MET A 164 11.70 11.22 -6.33
CA MET A 164 10.80 12.07 -7.11
C MET A 164 10.14 13.15 -6.25
N ALA A 165 9.70 12.79 -5.04
CA ALA A 165 9.11 13.73 -4.11
C ALA A 165 10.09 14.82 -3.69
N LEU A 166 11.35 14.46 -3.38
CA LEU A 166 12.39 15.42 -3.02
C LEU A 166 12.72 16.36 -4.18
N ASN A 167 12.72 15.86 -5.43
CA ASN A 167 12.88 16.71 -6.61
C ASN A 167 11.68 17.65 -6.83
N ILE A 168 10.46 17.21 -6.49
CA ILE A 168 9.27 18.07 -6.51
C ILE A 168 9.41 19.19 -5.46
N ILE A 169 9.88 18.87 -4.25
CA ILE A 169 10.14 19.87 -3.21
C ILE A 169 11.13 20.93 -3.71
N SER A 170 12.25 20.51 -4.31
CA SER A 170 13.26 21.45 -4.85
C SER A 170 12.80 22.22 -6.08
N LYS A 171 11.74 21.78 -6.78
CA LYS A 171 11.17 22.53 -7.90
C LYS A 171 10.09 23.51 -7.46
N LEU A 172 9.30 23.14 -6.45
CA LEU A 172 8.26 24.00 -5.89
C LEU A 172 8.82 25.06 -4.93
N GLN A 173 9.92 24.78 -4.24
CA GLN A 173 10.56 25.68 -3.26
C GLN A 173 9.58 26.19 -2.20
N LYS A 174 8.66 25.32 -1.77
CA LYS A 174 7.70 25.60 -0.68
C LYS A 174 7.99 24.75 0.54
N LYS A 175 7.83 25.34 1.72
CA LYS A 175 7.91 24.61 2.99
C LYS A 175 6.95 23.43 2.96
N THR A 176 7.47 22.24 3.26
CA THR A 176 6.79 20.97 2.96
C THR A 176 6.49 20.17 4.22
N LEU A 177 5.25 19.68 4.32
CA LEU A 177 4.84 18.69 5.32
C LEU A 177 4.81 17.29 4.68
N ILE A 178 5.55 16.34 5.22
CA ILE A 178 5.55 14.94 4.79
C ILE A 178 4.84 14.11 5.86
N ILE A 179 3.76 13.44 5.47
CA ILE A 179 2.93 12.63 6.37
C ILE A 179 3.28 11.15 6.17
N VAL A 180 3.70 10.50 7.26
CA VAL A 180 4.06 9.07 7.29
C VAL A 180 3.33 8.34 8.42
N HIS A 181 3.15 7.02 8.28
CA HIS A 181 2.40 6.22 9.25
C HIS A 181 3.28 5.35 10.15
N LYS A 182 4.60 5.28 9.91
CA LYS A 182 5.57 4.49 10.67
C LYS A 182 6.88 5.22 10.87
N GLU A 183 7.49 5.03 12.03
CA GLU A 183 8.71 5.72 12.45
C GLU A 183 9.91 5.40 11.54
N PHE A 184 10.05 4.16 11.08
CA PHE A 184 11.14 3.82 10.17
C PHE A 184 11.01 4.57 8.82
N LEU A 185 9.78 4.87 8.34
CA LEU A 185 9.59 5.67 7.12
C LEU A 185 10.08 7.09 7.37
N MET A 186 9.75 7.67 8.53
CA MET A 186 10.27 8.98 8.92
C MET A 186 11.80 9.00 8.86
N ASN A 187 12.47 8.00 9.43
CA ASN A 187 13.94 7.91 9.39
C ASN A 187 14.49 7.75 7.96
N GLN A 188 13.84 6.94 7.11
CA GLN A 188 14.19 6.84 5.69
C GLN A 188 14.06 8.19 4.98
N TRP A 189 12.98 8.93 5.21
CA TRP A 189 12.82 10.27 4.65
C TRP A 189 13.93 11.21 5.11
N ILE A 190 14.30 11.21 6.39
CA ILE A 190 15.41 12.02 6.91
C ILE A 190 16.72 11.69 6.19
N GLU A 191 17.06 10.40 6.06
CA GLU A 191 18.26 9.95 5.36
C GLU A 191 18.26 10.42 3.90
N ARG A 192 17.13 10.28 3.20
CA ARG A 192 17.02 10.71 1.80
C ARG A 192 17.03 12.22 1.63
N ILE A 193 16.44 13.00 2.55
CA ILE A 193 16.53 14.45 2.53
C ILE A 193 17.99 14.86 2.68
N ASN A 194 18.72 14.32 3.66
CA ASN A 194 20.14 14.62 3.84
C ASN A 194 20.99 14.22 2.62
N GLU A 195 20.63 13.12 1.94
CA GLU A 195 21.34 12.63 0.76
C GLU A 195 21.08 13.45 -0.51
N PHE A 196 19.84 13.91 -0.73
CA PHE A 196 19.39 14.52 -2.00
C PHE A 196 19.13 16.01 -1.92
N LEU A 197 18.89 16.56 -0.73
CA LEU A 197 18.66 17.97 -0.45
C LEU A 197 19.60 18.45 0.68
N PRO A 198 20.94 18.38 0.47
CA PRO A 198 21.87 18.74 1.53
C PRO A 198 21.68 20.20 1.96
N GLY A 199 21.68 20.42 3.28
CA GLY A 199 21.44 21.73 3.89
C GLY A 199 19.98 22.03 4.24
N ALA A 200 19.02 21.21 3.81
CA ALA A 200 17.63 21.37 4.21
C ALA A 200 17.45 21.20 5.74
N LYS A 201 16.74 22.14 6.37
CA LYS A 201 16.43 22.10 7.80
C LYS A 201 15.21 21.21 8.04
N ILE A 202 15.44 20.08 8.70
CA ILE A 202 14.41 19.08 8.97
C ILE A 202 13.74 19.33 10.33
N GLY A 203 12.41 19.30 10.35
CA GLY A 203 11.56 19.30 11.53
C GLY A 203 10.78 17.99 11.70
N LYS A 204 10.19 17.79 12.88
CA LYS A 204 9.43 16.58 13.21
C LYS A 204 8.15 16.91 13.98
N ILE A 205 7.11 16.12 13.71
CA ILE A 205 5.88 16.07 14.52
C ILE A 205 5.67 14.62 14.95
N GLN A 206 6.09 14.29 16.16
CA GLN A 206 6.05 12.93 16.70
C GLN A 206 5.86 12.96 18.23
N GLY A 207 4.82 12.29 18.72
CA GLY A 207 4.54 12.26 20.15
C GLY A 207 4.41 13.68 20.71
N PRO A 208 5.17 14.08 21.75
CA PRO A 208 5.16 15.44 22.29
C PRO A 208 5.78 16.49 21.36
N GLU A 209 6.66 16.09 20.44
CA GLU A 209 7.43 17.02 19.60
C GLU A 209 6.54 17.66 18.52
N PHE A 210 6.62 19.00 18.43
CA PHE A 210 6.03 19.80 17.36
C PHE A 210 7.05 20.86 16.92
N ASN A 211 7.95 20.45 16.02
CA ASN A 211 9.11 21.23 15.61
C ASN A 211 8.97 21.65 14.14
N ILE A 212 8.34 22.81 13.93
CA ILE A 212 8.04 23.35 12.60
C ILE A 212 8.68 24.71 12.31
N GLU A 213 9.16 25.39 13.34
CA GLU A 213 9.72 26.74 13.25
C GLU A 213 11.12 26.72 12.64
N ASN A 214 11.37 27.62 11.68
CA ASN A 214 12.65 27.72 10.96
C ASN A 214 13.07 26.40 10.27
N LYS A 215 12.10 25.61 9.79
CA LYS A 215 12.30 24.35 9.07
C LYS A 215 11.82 24.44 7.63
N ASP A 216 12.53 23.79 6.72
CA ASP A 216 12.17 23.72 5.31
C ASP A 216 11.23 22.54 5.03
N ILE A 217 11.51 21.41 5.69
CA ILE A 217 10.78 20.16 5.52
C ILE A 217 10.46 19.58 6.90
N VAL A 218 9.19 19.30 7.15
CA VAL A 218 8.72 18.73 8.42
C VAL A 218 8.11 17.36 8.14
N ILE A 219 8.53 16.34 8.89
CA ILE A 219 7.96 15.00 8.78
C ILE A 219 7.04 14.75 9.97
N GLY A 220 5.77 14.45 9.70
CA GLY A 220 4.74 14.23 10.72
C GLY A 220 4.20 12.80 10.73
N MET A 221 4.10 12.22 11.93
CA MET A 221 3.44 10.94 12.13
C MET A 221 1.92 11.12 12.08
N VAL A 222 1.24 10.34 11.23
CA VAL A 222 -0.23 10.35 11.11
C VAL A 222 -0.91 10.25 12.48
N GLN A 223 -0.43 9.33 13.33
CA GLN A 223 -0.98 9.09 14.66
C GLN A 223 -0.95 10.36 15.52
N THR A 224 0.18 11.07 15.53
CA THR A 224 0.35 12.32 16.29
C THR A 224 -0.55 13.43 15.72
N LEU A 225 -0.58 13.58 14.39
CA LEU A 225 -1.42 14.58 13.72
C LEU A 225 -2.92 14.35 13.92
N TYR A 226 -3.31 13.08 14.04
CA TYR A 226 -4.69 12.66 14.26
C TYR A 226 -5.16 12.99 15.69
N ASP A 227 -4.42 12.56 16.70
CA ASP A 227 -4.82 12.61 18.11
C ASP A 227 -4.77 14.01 18.71
N LYS A 228 -3.82 14.85 18.27
CA LYS A 228 -3.60 16.17 18.86
C LYS A 228 -4.45 17.25 18.22
N ASN A 229 -4.89 18.20 19.03
CA ASN A 229 -5.42 19.47 18.53
C ASN A 229 -4.24 20.43 18.34
N TYR A 230 -4.32 21.18 17.26
CA TYR A 230 -3.38 22.23 16.91
C TYR A 230 -4.16 23.51 16.72
N ASP A 231 -3.49 24.65 16.86
CA ASP A 231 -4.07 25.94 16.53
C ASP A 231 -4.50 25.97 15.07
N ASP A 232 -5.54 26.75 14.75
CA ASP A 232 -6.12 26.82 13.40
C ASP A 232 -5.07 27.23 12.34
N ASP A 233 -4.02 27.93 12.75
CA ASP A 233 -2.96 28.43 11.86
C ASP A 233 -1.68 27.58 11.87
N ALA A 234 -1.62 26.50 12.67
CA ALA A 234 -0.41 25.71 12.91
C ALA A 234 0.24 25.12 11.63
N PHE A 235 -0.56 24.93 10.57
CA PHE A 235 -0.09 24.36 9.30
C PHE A 235 -0.08 25.36 8.13
N SER A 236 -0.32 26.65 8.39
CA SER A 236 -0.47 27.66 7.33
C SER A 236 0.83 27.98 6.61
N SER A 237 1.96 27.78 7.29
CA SER A 237 3.31 27.96 6.71
C SER A 237 3.64 26.91 5.64
N PHE A 238 2.89 25.81 5.50
CA PHE A 238 3.17 24.77 4.51
C PHE A 238 2.49 25.05 3.17
N GLY A 239 3.27 25.07 2.09
CA GLY A 239 2.76 25.21 0.71
C GLY A 239 2.51 23.86 0.01
N LEU A 240 3.14 22.79 0.51
CA LEU A 240 3.04 21.43 -0.02
C LEU A 240 2.84 20.41 1.11
N THR A 241 1.87 19.52 0.92
CA THR A 241 1.70 18.31 1.75
C THR A 241 1.90 17.07 0.91
N ILE A 242 2.83 16.21 1.35
CA ILE A 242 3.12 14.92 0.74
C ILE A 242 2.63 13.82 1.66
N ILE A 243 1.78 12.92 1.15
CA ILE A 243 1.32 11.74 1.87
C ILE A 243 2.00 10.52 1.28
N ASP A 244 2.83 9.86 2.08
CA ASP A 244 3.49 8.62 1.70
C ASP A 244 2.64 7.40 2.04
N GLU A 245 2.64 6.42 1.14
CA GLU A 245 1.83 5.20 1.18
C GLU A 245 0.35 5.45 1.50
N VAL A 246 -0.30 6.30 0.68
CA VAL A 246 -1.70 6.73 0.86
C VAL A 246 -2.70 5.59 1.12
N HIS A 247 -2.45 4.37 0.62
CA HIS A 247 -3.34 3.22 0.82
C HIS A 247 -3.27 2.60 2.23
N ARG A 248 -2.25 2.91 3.03
CA ARG A 248 -2.03 2.32 4.36
C ARG A 248 -2.77 3.05 5.47
N ILE A 249 -3.23 4.28 5.25
CA ILE A 249 -3.80 5.09 6.32
C ILE A 249 -5.29 4.79 6.46
N GLY A 250 -5.71 4.37 7.66
CA GLY A 250 -7.12 4.11 7.98
C GLY A 250 -7.96 5.36 7.70
N SER A 251 -9.05 5.23 6.96
CA SER A 251 -9.74 6.38 6.35
C SER A 251 -10.30 7.38 7.36
N GLU A 252 -10.68 6.94 8.56
CA GLU A 252 -11.11 7.85 9.63
C GLU A 252 -9.94 8.69 10.15
N GLN A 253 -8.87 8.04 10.59
CA GLN A 253 -7.65 8.72 11.06
C GLN A 253 -7.10 9.65 9.98
N PHE A 254 -7.08 9.16 8.75
CA PHE A 254 -6.68 9.89 7.57
C PHE A 254 -7.52 11.16 7.36
N SER A 255 -8.85 11.03 7.36
CA SER A 255 -9.76 12.17 7.15
C SER A 255 -9.58 13.24 8.22
N ARG A 256 -9.46 12.83 9.50
CA ARG A 256 -9.27 13.76 10.62
C ARG A 256 -7.94 14.51 10.55
N THR A 257 -6.87 13.84 10.12
CA THR A 257 -5.57 14.46 9.85
C THR A 257 -5.63 15.41 8.67
N LEU A 258 -6.18 14.98 7.52
CA LEU A 258 -6.16 15.80 6.31
C LEU A 258 -7.03 17.05 6.39
N PHE A 259 -8.07 17.07 7.23
CA PHE A 259 -8.80 18.31 7.51
C PHE A 259 -7.99 19.35 8.31
N LYS A 260 -6.81 18.99 8.84
CA LYS A 260 -5.90 19.91 9.56
C LYS A 260 -4.72 20.34 8.68
N THR A 261 -4.33 19.51 7.71
CA THR A 261 -3.09 19.65 6.94
C THR A 261 -3.36 19.99 5.47
N ILE A 262 -4.31 20.89 5.22
CA ILE A 262 -4.68 21.29 3.85
C ILE A 262 -3.73 22.39 3.39
N THR A 263 -3.10 22.16 2.24
CA THR A 263 -2.15 23.08 1.63
C THR A 263 -2.48 23.32 0.14
N PRO A 264 -1.94 24.38 -0.49
CA PRO A 264 -2.17 24.66 -1.91
C PRO A 264 -1.83 23.48 -2.82
N CYS A 265 -0.72 22.79 -2.56
CA CYS A 265 -0.29 21.61 -3.29
C CYS A 265 -0.44 20.34 -2.44
N MET A 266 -1.19 19.35 -2.93
CA MET A 266 -1.38 18.05 -2.26
C MET A 266 -0.83 16.91 -3.13
N LEU A 267 0.12 16.13 -2.60
CA LEU A 267 0.75 15.03 -3.32
C LEU A 267 0.55 13.71 -2.58
N GLY A 268 -0.13 12.76 -3.22
CA GLY A 268 -0.18 11.38 -2.75
C GLY A 268 0.80 10.52 -3.53
N ILE A 269 1.66 9.76 -2.85
CA ILE A 269 2.60 8.85 -3.50
C ILE A 269 2.38 7.44 -2.97
N SER A 270 2.16 6.47 -3.87
CA SER A 270 2.07 5.07 -3.45
C SER A 270 2.33 4.08 -4.58
N ALA A 271 2.63 2.83 -4.22
CA ALA A 271 2.76 1.73 -5.17
C ALA A 271 1.41 1.15 -5.60
N THR A 272 0.38 1.30 -4.78
CA THR A 272 -0.98 0.80 -5.06
C THR A 272 -1.98 1.77 -4.46
N VAL A 273 -2.94 2.24 -5.25
CA VAL A 273 -4.00 3.15 -4.79
C VAL A 273 -5.30 2.39 -4.47
N ASP A 274 -5.47 1.20 -5.06
CA ASP A 274 -6.62 0.35 -4.81
C ASP A 274 -6.59 -0.24 -3.39
N ARG A 275 -7.54 0.19 -2.57
CA ARG A 275 -7.71 -0.33 -1.21
C ARG A 275 -8.69 -1.50 -1.21
N LYS A 276 -8.38 -2.51 -0.40
CA LYS A 276 -9.27 -3.67 -0.18
C LYS A 276 -10.60 -3.30 0.46
N ASP A 277 -10.65 -2.16 1.16
CA ASP A 277 -11.84 -1.65 1.85
C ASP A 277 -12.76 -0.75 0.99
N LYS A 278 -12.43 -0.59 -0.30
CA LYS A 278 -13.12 0.29 -1.26
C LYS A 278 -13.18 1.77 -0.87
N LEU A 279 -12.41 2.20 0.14
CA LEU A 279 -12.38 3.61 0.58
C LEU A 279 -11.40 4.49 -0.21
N THR A 280 -10.96 4.04 -1.38
CA THR A 280 -10.12 4.84 -2.28
C THR A 280 -10.78 6.17 -2.65
N LYS A 281 -12.13 6.26 -2.67
CA LYS A 281 -12.87 7.52 -2.88
C LYS A 281 -12.46 8.60 -1.87
N VAL A 282 -12.25 8.26 -0.60
CA VAL A 282 -11.85 9.22 0.44
C VAL A 282 -10.47 9.83 0.13
N LEU A 283 -9.54 9.05 -0.43
CA LEU A 283 -8.24 9.59 -0.85
C LEU A 283 -8.41 10.66 -1.93
N TYR A 284 -9.24 10.38 -2.93
CA TYR A 284 -9.52 11.33 -4.01
C TYR A 284 -10.22 12.60 -3.52
N MET A 285 -11.11 12.50 -2.53
CA MET A 285 -11.79 13.64 -1.93
C MET A 285 -10.82 14.69 -1.33
N PHE A 286 -9.72 14.24 -0.72
CA PHE A 286 -8.77 15.13 -0.04
C PHE A 286 -7.48 15.43 -0.80
N ILE A 287 -6.93 14.46 -1.52
CA ILE A 287 -5.65 14.60 -2.23
C ILE A 287 -5.89 14.99 -3.69
N GLY A 288 -7.01 14.56 -4.28
CA GLY A 288 -7.31 14.69 -5.70
C GLY A 288 -7.14 13.37 -6.46
N LYS A 289 -7.52 13.38 -7.74
CA LYS A 289 -7.55 12.18 -8.57
C LYS A 289 -6.17 11.58 -8.80
N LYS A 290 -6.14 10.33 -9.25
CA LYS A 290 -4.91 9.72 -9.79
C LYS A 290 -4.53 10.42 -11.10
N ILE A 291 -3.38 11.07 -11.12
CA ILE A 291 -2.89 11.84 -12.29
C ILE A 291 -1.85 11.06 -13.10
N TYR A 292 -1.22 10.06 -12.49
CA TYR A 292 -0.28 9.17 -13.15
C TYR A 292 -0.37 7.77 -12.54
N ALA A 293 -0.27 6.76 -13.40
CA ALA A 293 -0.17 5.37 -12.98
C ALA A 293 0.78 4.63 -13.91
N GLN A 294 1.81 4.01 -13.34
CA GLN A 294 2.69 3.12 -14.06
C GLN A 294 2.59 1.71 -13.50
N LYS A 295 2.40 0.74 -14.39
CA LYS A 295 2.58 -0.67 -14.06
C LYS A 295 4.04 -1.01 -14.30
N ARG A 296 4.56 -2.00 -13.57
CA ARG A 296 5.86 -2.56 -13.92
C ARG A 296 5.77 -3.15 -15.33
N GLU A 297 6.69 -2.76 -16.19
CA GLU A 297 7.05 -3.54 -17.37
C GLU A 297 8.00 -4.63 -16.84
N ASP A 298 7.49 -5.85 -16.73
CA ASP A 298 8.25 -7.00 -16.22
C ASP A 298 9.23 -7.47 -17.32
N ASP A 299 10.30 -6.71 -17.55
CA ASP A 299 11.42 -7.10 -18.43
C ASP A 299 12.37 -8.11 -17.78
N GLU A 300 12.18 -8.43 -16.49
CA GLU A 300 13.00 -9.40 -15.76
C GLU A 300 12.29 -10.75 -15.64
N GLU A 301 12.96 -11.83 -16.05
CA GLU A 301 12.48 -13.20 -15.89
C GLU A 301 12.56 -13.61 -14.40
N VAL A 302 11.65 -13.11 -13.57
CA VAL A 302 11.51 -13.53 -12.17
C VAL A 302 11.06 -15.00 -12.14
N ARG A 303 11.77 -15.80 -11.34
CA ARG A 303 11.48 -17.23 -11.18
C ARG A 303 10.89 -17.49 -9.81
N VAL A 304 9.68 -18.04 -9.80
CA VAL A 304 9.03 -18.56 -8.59
C VAL A 304 9.28 -20.06 -8.53
N ARG A 305 9.85 -20.52 -7.42
CA ARG A 305 10.17 -21.91 -7.09
C ARG A 305 9.33 -22.33 -5.89
N SER A 306 8.21 -22.97 -6.16
CA SER A 306 7.25 -23.39 -5.14
C SER A 306 7.55 -24.82 -4.69
N VAL A 307 7.72 -24.99 -3.39
CA VAL A 307 8.02 -26.28 -2.77
C VAL A 307 6.84 -26.70 -1.89
N PHE A 308 6.14 -27.74 -2.32
CA PHE A 308 5.00 -28.29 -1.59
C PHE A 308 5.51 -29.25 -0.51
N TYR A 309 5.47 -28.78 0.75
CA TYR A 309 5.90 -29.58 1.87
C TYR A 309 4.89 -30.71 2.17
N LYS A 310 5.41 -31.92 2.30
CA LYS A 310 4.65 -33.13 2.62
C LYS A 310 5.33 -33.87 3.76
N THR A 311 4.52 -34.44 4.64
CA THR A 311 4.96 -35.34 5.72
C THR A 311 3.91 -36.41 5.95
N ASN A 312 4.33 -37.60 6.37
CA ASN A 312 3.44 -38.70 6.75
C ASN A 312 3.02 -38.62 8.23
N ASP A 313 3.08 -37.42 8.80
CA ASP A 313 2.78 -37.15 10.19
C ASP A 313 1.36 -36.61 10.29
N ASP A 314 0.43 -37.48 10.70
CA ASP A 314 -0.99 -37.16 10.80
C ASP A 314 -1.22 -36.03 11.81
N GLU A 315 -0.49 -36.01 12.93
CA GLU A 315 -0.57 -34.94 13.92
C GLU A 315 -0.18 -33.61 13.28
N PHE A 316 0.85 -33.56 12.43
CA PHE A 316 1.18 -32.35 11.70
C PHE A 316 0.11 -31.96 10.67
N ASN A 317 -0.40 -32.92 9.89
CA ASN A 317 -1.34 -32.69 8.79
C ASN A 317 -2.73 -32.24 9.26
N ASP A 318 -3.10 -32.54 10.50
CA ASP A 318 -4.38 -32.11 11.06
C ASP A 318 -4.52 -30.59 11.13
N THR A 319 -5.74 -30.09 10.90
CA THR A 319 -6.04 -28.67 11.04
C THR A 319 -6.64 -28.38 12.40
N LEU A 320 -6.02 -27.48 13.17
CA LEU A 320 -6.53 -27.04 14.47
C LEU A 320 -7.76 -26.15 14.26
N LEU A 321 -8.92 -26.61 14.75
CA LEU A 321 -10.20 -25.91 14.63
C LEU A 321 -10.61 -25.23 15.95
N ASP A 322 -11.43 -24.19 15.86
CA ASP A 322 -12.18 -23.63 16.98
C ASP A 322 -13.47 -24.41 17.27
N TYR A 323 -14.18 -24.03 18.33
CA TYR A 323 -15.45 -24.67 18.73
C TYR A 323 -16.56 -24.53 17.68
N ARG A 324 -16.37 -23.70 16.65
CA ARG A 324 -17.30 -23.45 15.53
C ARG A 324 -16.82 -24.11 14.23
N GLY A 325 -15.74 -24.90 14.28
CA GLY A 325 -15.16 -25.56 13.11
C GLY A 325 -14.29 -24.67 12.22
N ASN A 326 -13.93 -23.45 12.64
CA ASN A 326 -13.03 -22.59 11.86
C ASN A 326 -11.56 -22.86 12.23
N PRO A 327 -10.65 -22.99 11.24
CA PRO A 327 -9.22 -23.07 11.51
C PRO A 327 -8.65 -21.92 12.36
N LYS A 328 -7.91 -22.26 13.43
CA LYS A 328 -7.20 -21.31 14.29
C LYS A 328 -5.89 -20.88 13.64
N PHE A 329 -5.91 -19.83 12.81
CA PHE A 329 -4.74 -19.39 12.05
C PHE A 329 -3.48 -19.18 12.90
N SER A 330 -3.58 -18.46 14.02
CA SER A 330 -2.44 -18.21 14.91
C SER A 330 -1.82 -19.51 15.44
N SER A 331 -2.66 -20.43 15.91
CA SER A 331 -2.23 -21.75 16.39
C SER A 331 -1.63 -22.60 15.28
N MET A 332 -2.18 -22.53 14.07
CA MET A 332 -1.61 -23.21 12.89
C MET A 332 -0.23 -22.68 12.52
N ILE A 333 -0.01 -21.35 12.56
CA ILE A 333 1.32 -20.77 12.34
C ILE A 333 2.32 -21.23 13.42
N SER A 334 1.90 -21.28 14.69
CA SER A 334 2.74 -21.81 15.77
C SER A 334 3.07 -23.29 15.56
N LYS A 335 2.09 -24.09 15.13
CA LYS A 335 2.27 -25.51 14.79
C LYS A 335 3.31 -25.71 13.69
N LEU A 336 3.20 -24.95 12.58
CA LEU A 336 4.20 -24.97 11.51
C LEU A 336 5.61 -24.58 12.00
N SER A 337 5.68 -23.58 12.90
CA SER A 337 6.95 -23.05 13.41
C SER A 337 7.65 -24.01 14.36
N ASN A 338 6.89 -24.82 15.10
CA ASN A 338 7.40 -25.76 16.10
C ASN A 338 7.70 -27.15 15.53
N TYR A 339 7.40 -27.39 14.25
CA TYR A 339 7.64 -28.68 13.62
C TYR A 339 9.05 -28.76 13.03
N SER A 340 10.00 -29.29 13.82
CA SER A 340 11.43 -29.28 13.49
C SER A 340 11.75 -29.86 12.11
N ARG A 341 11.14 -30.98 11.72
CA ARG A 341 11.38 -31.62 10.41
C ARG A 341 11.14 -30.68 9.22
N ARG A 342 10.13 -29.80 9.33
CA ARG A 342 9.85 -28.78 8.32
C ARG A 342 10.90 -27.69 8.34
N SER A 343 11.29 -27.23 9.52
CA SER A 343 12.34 -26.21 9.67
C SER A 343 13.69 -26.71 9.16
N ASP A 344 14.06 -27.96 9.46
CA ASP A 344 15.24 -28.66 8.92
C ASP A 344 15.20 -28.71 7.39
N PHE A 345 14.05 -29.08 6.82
CA PHE A 345 13.87 -29.12 5.36
C PHE A 345 14.06 -27.72 4.72
N ILE A 346 13.52 -26.66 5.34
CA ILE A 346 13.73 -25.29 4.86
C ILE A 346 15.21 -24.90 4.93
N MET A 347 15.96 -25.35 5.95
CA MET A 347 17.40 -25.13 6.03
C MET A 347 18.18 -25.89 4.96
N LYS A 348 17.75 -27.10 4.60
CA LYS A 348 18.30 -27.82 3.42
C LYS A 348 18.10 -26.99 2.14
N VAL A 349 16.88 -26.51 1.90
CA VAL A 349 16.52 -25.63 0.77
C VAL A 349 17.40 -24.38 0.74
N VAL A 350 17.61 -23.72 1.89
CA VAL A 350 18.47 -22.52 1.98
C VAL A 350 19.94 -22.84 1.72
N SER A 351 20.45 -23.96 2.24
CA SER A 351 21.82 -24.43 1.97
C SER A 351 22.04 -24.68 0.47
N ASP A 352 21.08 -25.34 -0.20
CA ASP A 352 21.16 -25.60 -1.63
C ASP A 352 21.10 -24.30 -2.46
N LEU A 353 20.30 -23.30 -2.05
CA LEU A 353 20.26 -21.98 -2.70
C LEU A 353 21.60 -21.25 -2.59
N ARG A 354 22.27 -21.35 -1.44
CA ARG A 354 23.60 -20.75 -1.23
C ARG A 354 24.65 -21.40 -2.12
N LYS A 355 24.63 -22.74 -2.24
CA LYS A 355 25.53 -23.48 -3.13
C LYS A 355 25.31 -23.17 -4.61
N GLU A 356 24.06 -22.93 -5.01
CA GLU A 356 23.75 -22.52 -6.39
C GLU A 356 24.35 -21.16 -6.73
N ASN A 357 24.36 -20.21 -5.78
CA ASN A 357 24.98 -18.91 -5.97
C ASN A 357 25.40 -18.23 -4.66
N GLU A 358 26.69 -18.36 -4.32
CA GLU A 358 27.26 -17.79 -3.09
C GLU A 358 27.33 -16.25 -3.09
N GLN A 359 27.17 -15.59 -4.24
CA GLN A 359 27.17 -14.13 -4.33
C GLN A 359 25.79 -13.53 -4.09
N LYS A 360 24.72 -14.33 -4.15
CA LYS A 360 23.36 -13.84 -3.93
C LYS A 360 23.04 -13.78 -2.44
N GLN A 361 22.51 -12.63 -2.03
CA GLN A 361 21.97 -12.44 -0.70
C GLN A 361 20.57 -13.06 -0.62
N ILE A 362 20.29 -13.76 0.48
CA ILE A 362 19.03 -14.46 0.71
C ILE A 362 18.26 -13.78 1.85
N MET A 363 16.99 -13.50 1.61
CA MET A 363 16.07 -13.05 2.66
C MET A 363 15.09 -14.16 3.00
N ILE A 364 14.99 -14.51 4.28
CA ILE A 364 14.02 -15.49 4.78
C ILE A 364 12.92 -14.76 5.54
N LEU A 365 11.68 -14.93 5.10
CA LEU A 365 10.50 -14.35 5.72
C LEU A 365 9.71 -15.37 6.52
N ALA A 366 9.47 -15.04 7.79
CA ALA A 366 8.60 -15.83 8.67
C ALA A 366 7.66 -14.94 9.49
N HIS A 367 6.55 -15.51 9.95
CA HIS A 367 5.64 -14.87 10.89
C HIS A 367 6.16 -14.88 12.33
N ASN A 368 6.72 -16.01 12.78
CA ASN A 368 7.11 -16.24 14.16
C ASN A 368 8.60 -15.97 14.38
N ARG A 369 8.93 -15.24 15.45
CA ARG A 369 10.32 -14.97 15.85
C ARG A 369 11.05 -16.25 16.28
N SER A 370 10.36 -17.22 16.89
CA SER A 370 11.00 -18.48 17.31
C SER A 370 11.56 -19.25 16.12
N LEU A 371 10.85 -19.24 14.99
CA LEU A 371 11.33 -19.86 13.75
C LEU A 371 12.55 -19.14 13.19
N LEU A 372 12.57 -17.80 13.26
CA LEU A 372 13.76 -17.02 12.88
C LEU A 372 14.94 -17.33 13.81
N THR A 373 14.71 -17.51 15.11
CA THR A 373 15.76 -17.91 16.06
C THR A 373 16.34 -19.27 15.70
N TYR A 374 15.48 -20.24 15.43
CA TYR A 374 15.91 -21.57 15.00
C TYR A 374 16.73 -21.51 13.69
N PHE A 375 16.32 -20.70 12.71
CA PHE A 375 17.09 -20.53 11.47
C PHE A 375 18.43 -19.85 11.72
N TYR A 376 18.50 -18.84 12.59
CA TYR A 376 19.75 -18.17 12.93
C TYR A 376 20.76 -19.16 13.53
N GLU A 377 20.31 -19.96 14.50
CA GLU A 377 21.13 -20.99 15.15
C GLU A 377 21.58 -22.06 14.14
N SER A 378 20.66 -22.53 13.30
CA SER A 378 20.94 -23.53 12.26
C SER A 378 21.93 -23.03 11.21
N ILE A 379 21.79 -21.78 10.75
CA ILE A 379 22.70 -21.16 9.78
C ILE A 379 24.09 -20.98 10.37
N THR A 380 24.16 -20.54 11.64
CA THR A 380 25.43 -20.33 12.35
C THR A 380 26.13 -21.66 12.61
N HIS A 381 25.40 -22.67 13.09
CA HIS A 381 25.96 -23.98 13.43
C HIS A 381 26.45 -24.76 12.20
N ASN A 382 25.72 -24.69 11.09
CA ASN A 382 26.07 -25.36 9.85
C ASN A 382 26.94 -24.50 8.91
N GLU A 383 27.41 -23.33 9.36
CA GLU A 383 28.29 -22.42 8.62
C GLU A 383 27.78 -22.08 7.20
N ILE A 384 26.46 -21.92 7.05
CA ILE A 384 25.83 -21.69 5.73
C ILE A 384 26.15 -20.28 5.18
N GLY A 385 26.44 -19.33 6.08
CA GLY A 385 26.82 -17.97 5.76
C GLY A 385 26.62 -17.01 6.93
N THR A 386 27.04 -15.77 6.74
CA THR A 386 26.79 -14.69 7.70
C THR A 386 25.30 -14.37 7.78
N VAL A 387 24.76 -14.27 8.99
CA VAL A 387 23.31 -14.09 9.22
C VAL A 387 23.02 -12.92 10.15
N GLY A 388 21.90 -12.23 9.92
CA GLY A 388 21.42 -11.16 10.78
C GLY A 388 19.89 -11.07 10.83
N TYR A 389 19.38 -10.41 11.87
CA TYR A 389 17.94 -10.20 12.05
C TYR A 389 17.49 -8.84 11.51
N TYR A 390 16.36 -8.84 10.83
CA TYR A 390 15.68 -7.65 10.35
C TYR A 390 14.24 -7.63 10.87
N VAL A 391 14.11 -7.46 12.18
CA VAL A 391 12.83 -7.54 12.90
C VAL A 391 12.52 -6.24 13.65
N GLY A 392 11.22 -5.98 13.87
CA GLY A 392 10.77 -4.74 14.52
C GLY A 392 11.25 -4.61 15.97
N GLY A 393 11.62 -3.41 16.37
CA GLY A 393 12.19 -3.09 17.69
C GLY A 393 13.71 -3.13 17.76
N MET A 394 14.40 -3.44 16.65
CA MET A 394 15.85 -3.32 16.56
C MET A 394 16.29 -1.86 16.36
N LYS A 395 17.43 -1.48 16.94
CA LYS A 395 18.07 -0.19 16.69
C LYS A 395 18.54 -0.11 15.24
N GLN A 396 18.52 1.09 14.67
CA GLN A 396 18.86 1.35 13.26
C GLN A 396 20.27 0.89 12.89
N ASP A 397 21.25 1.06 13.78
CA ASP A 397 22.63 0.61 13.51
C ASP A 397 22.73 -0.90 13.34
N LYS A 398 21.95 -1.68 14.11
CA LYS A 398 21.89 -3.15 13.97
C LYS A 398 21.15 -3.59 12.70
N LEU A 399 20.14 -2.81 12.28
CA LEU A 399 19.47 -3.05 11.01
C LEU A 399 20.46 -2.85 9.87
N LYS A 400 21.21 -1.73 9.85
CA LYS A 400 22.25 -1.45 8.85
C LYS A 400 23.35 -2.52 8.82
N GLU A 401 23.79 -3.00 9.98
CA GLU A 401 24.75 -4.12 10.04
C GLU A 401 24.18 -5.38 9.36
N THR A 402 22.91 -5.69 9.59
CA THR A 402 22.24 -6.85 9.00
C THR A 402 22.12 -6.74 7.47
N GLU A 403 21.98 -5.54 6.91
CA GLU A 403 21.89 -5.32 5.46
C GLU A 403 23.15 -5.80 4.71
N SER A 404 24.28 -5.88 5.40
CA SER A 404 25.55 -6.37 4.84
C SER A 404 25.77 -7.89 4.94
N LYS A 405 24.90 -8.62 5.65
CA LYS A 405 25.02 -10.08 5.85
C LYS A 405 24.53 -10.85 4.63
N GLU A 406 25.05 -12.06 4.40
CA GLU A 406 24.64 -12.89 3.27
C GLU A 406 23.21 -13.42 3.41
N ILE A 407 22.76 -13.66 4.64
CA ILE A 407 21.41 -14.14 4.94
C ILE A 407 20.72 -13.19 5.92
N VAL A 408 19.53 -12.73 5.53
CA VAL A 408 18.72 -11.78 6.31
C VAL A 408 17.43 -12.44 6.76
N LEU A 409 17.23 -12.55 8.07
CA LEU A 409 16.05 -13.13 8.70
C LEU A 409 15.06 -12.03 9.07
N ALA A 410 13.93 -11.93 8.36
CA ALA A 410 12.99 -10.83 8.55
C ALA A 410 11.56 -11.32 8.84
N THR A 411 10.80 -10.49 9.57
CA THR A 411 9.35 -10.70 9.63
C THR A 411 8.68 -10.08 8.41
N TYR A 412 7.57 -10.65 7.97
CA TYR A 412 6.80 -10.09 6.85
C TYR A 412 6.41 -8.62 7.02
N ALA A 413 6.13 -8.19 8.25
CA ALA A 413 5.81 -6.80 8.55
C ALA A 413 6.99 -5.88 8.23
N MET A 414 8.19 -6.21 8.72
CA MET A 414 9.39 -5.43 8.44
C MET A 414 9.78 -5.47 6.97
N ALA A 415 9.71 -6.64 6.32
CA ALA A 415 10.08 -6.78 4.92
C ALA A 415 9.14 -6.03 3.97
N ALA A 416 7.82 -5.98 4.27
CA ALA A 416 6.86 -5.24 3.47
C ALA A 416 7.04 -3.71 3.56
N GLU A 417 7.62 -3.23 4.64
CA GLU A 417 7.53 -1.84 5.04
C GLU A 417 8.89 -1.14 5.05
N ALA A 418 9.88 -1.73 5.72
CA ALA A 418 11.16 -1.09 6.06
C ALA A 418 12.34 -1.51 5.20
N LEU A 419 12.17 -2.48 4.29
CA LEU A 419 13.31 -3.04 3.57
C LEU A 419 13.85 -2.11 2.45
N ASP A 420 15.15 -1.84 2.50
CA ASP A 420 15.91 -1.13 1.45
C ASP A 420 17.30 -1.76 1.17
N ILE A 421 17.33 -3.08 0.98
CA ILE A 421 18.56 -3.82 0.67
C ILE A 421 18.72 -3.94 -0.85
N LYS A 422 19.69 -3.22 -1.42
CA LYS A 422 19.93 -3.18 -2.88
C LYS A 422 20.51 -4.50 -3.42
N THR A 423 21.22 -5.27 -2.61
CA THR A 423 21.91 -6.50 -3.03
C THR A 423 21.02 -7.74 -3.02
N LEU A 424 19.76 -7.60 -2.58
CA LEU A 424 18.89 -8.72 -2.35
C LEU A 424 18.27 -9.25 -3.66
N SER A 425 18.49 -10.54 -3.95
CA SER A 425 17.99 -11.19 -5.16
C SER A 425 17.22 -12.48 -4.93
N THR A 426 17.29 -13.05 -3.73
CA THR A 426 16.56 -14.28 -3.39
C THR A 426 15.65 -14.06 -2.18
N LEU A 427 14.37 -14.38 -2.34
CA LEU A 427 13.37 -14.38 -1.29
C LEU A 427 12.98 -15.83 -0.96
N VAL A 428 13.03 -16.21 0.31
CA VAL A 428 12.50 -17.47 0.82
C VAL A 428 11.32 -17.18 1.75
N MET A 429 10.13 -17.61 1.37
CA MET A 429 8.93 -17.51 2.19
C MET A 429 8.78 -18.77 3.04
N ALA A 430 9.30 -18.72 4.28
CA ALA A 430 9.35 -19.88 5.16
C ALA A 430 8.03 -20.18 5.87
N SER A 431 7.10 -19.22 5.97
CA SER A 431 5.76 -19.44 6.53
C SER A 431 4.67 -18.81 5.67
N PRO A 432 3.45 -19.36 5.60
CA PRO A 432 2.39 -18.86 4.71
C PRO A 432 1.93 -17.43 5.02
N LYS A 433 1.73 -16.63 3.96
CA LYS A 433 1.10 -15.30 4.02
C LYS A 433 0.27 -15.04 2.77
N THR A 434 -0.86 -14.36 2.91
CA THR A 434 -1.76 -14.04 1.78
C THR A 434 -1.25 -12.89 0.91
N ASP A 435 -0.92 -11.74 1.52
CA ASP A 435 -0.50 -10.54 0.79
C ASP A 435 1.01 -10.36 0.86
N ILE A 436 1.65 -10.52 -0.29
CA ILE A 436 3.11 -10.48 -0.47
C ILE A 436 3.56 -9.39 -1.44
N THR A 437 2.62 -8.62 -1.99
CA THR A 437 2.86 -7.64 -3.05
C THR A 437 3.97 -6.66 -2.69
N GLN A 438 3.95 -6.18 -1.44
CA GLN A 438 4.92 -5.19 -0.97
C GLN A 438 6.26 -5.81 -0.63
N SER A 439 6.28 -6.98 0.00
CA SER A 439 7.51 -7.71 0.29
C SER A 439 8.23 -8.08 -1.00
N VAL A 440 7.55 -8.72 -1.95
CA VAL A 440 8.11 -9.06 -3.27
C VAL A 440 8.50 -7.81 -4.05
N GLY A 441 7.64 -6.78 -4.10
CA GLY A 441 7.93 -5.54 -4.82
C GLY A 441 9.17 -4.81 -4.32
N ARG A 442 9.53 -4.94 -3.04
CA ARG A 442 10.74 -4.35 -2.44
C ARG A 442 12.03 -5.12 -2.75
N ILE A 443 11.92 -6.40 -3.05
CA ILE A 443 13.08 -7.27 -3.33
C ILE A 443 13.47 -7.15 -4.81
N LEU A 444 12.49 -7.05 -5.70
CA LEU A 444 12.68 -6.96 -7.15
C LEU A 444 13.17 -5.58 -7.64
N ARG A 445 13.84 -4.78 -6.81
CA ARG A 445 14.18 -3.37 -7.12
C ARG A 445 15.46 -3.22 -7.94
N THR A 446 16.33 -4.23 -7.94
CA THR A 446 17.69 -4.11 -8.46
C THR A 446 17.77 -4.75 -9.84
N LYS A 447 17.94 -3.90 -10.86
CA LYS A 447 18.22 -4.33 -12.22
C LYS A 447 19.48 -5.20 -12.23
N HIS A 448 19.49 -6.27 -13.01
CA HIS A 448 20.65 -7.15 -13.32
C HIS A 448 20.85 -8.42 -12.48
N GLN A 449 19.93 -8.82 -11.60
CA GLN A 449 19.99 -10.14 -10.97
C GLN A 449 18.65 -10.86 -11.14
N SER A 450 18.58 -11.90 -11.98
CA SER A 450 17.37 -12.71 -12.14
C SER A 450 16.83 -13.15 -10.77
N PRO A 451 15.72 -12.55 -10.29
CA PRO A 451 15.30 -12.73 -8.92
C PRO A 451 14.64 -14.10 -8.72
N ILE A 452 14.87 -14.69 -7.56
CA ILE A 452 14.30 -15.99 -7.20
C ILE A 452 13.37 -15.81 -6.01
N ILE A 453 12.15 -16.32 -6.12
CA ILE A 453 11.19 -16.41 -5.02
C ILE A 453 10.99 -17.89 -4.72
N VAL A 454 11.40 -18.35 -3.55
CA VAL A 454 11.10 -19.69 -3.05
C VAL A 454 9.89 -19.62 -2.12
N ASP A 455 8.81 -20.31 -2.47
CA ASP A 455 7.55 -20.32 -1.72
C ASP A 455 7.31 -21.70 -1.10
N ILE A 456 7.42 -21.80 0.23
CA ILE A 456 7.13 -23.05 0.94
C ILE A 456 5.61 -23.14 1.15
N VAL A 457 5.00 -24.15 0.54
CA VAL A 457 3.55 -24.36 0.55
C VAL A 457 3.21 -25.55 1.44
N ASP A 458 2.46 -25.28 2.51
CA ASP A 458 2.03 -26.28 3.49
C ASP A 458 0.75 -27.03 3.04
N PRO A 459 0.56 -28.29 3.45
CA PRO A 459 -0.50 -29.15 2.93
C PRO A 459 -1.91 -28.74 3.37
N HIS A 460 -2.04 -27.98 4.47
CA HIS A 460 -3.35 -27.63 5.03
C HIS A 460 -4.18 -26.75 4.09
N ASP A 461 -5.47 -27.03 3.96
CA ASP A 461 -6.42 -26.35 3.07
C ASP A 461 -6.37 -24.81 3.13
N LEU A 462 -6.20 -24.27 4.34
CA LEU A 462 -6.16 -22.83 4.56
C LEU A 462 -4.91 -22.20 3.90
N PHE A 463 -3.78 -22.90 3.91
CA PHE A 463 -2.53 -22.45 3.33
C PHE A 463 -2.49 -22.72 1.82
N GLN A 464 -3.12 -23.78 1.35
CA GLN A 464 -3.38 -24.03 -0.08
C GLN A 464 -4.23 -22.92 -0.71
N LYS A 465 -5.29 -22.47 -0.02
CA LYS A 465 -6.09 -21.30 -0.46
C LYS A 465 -5.25 -20.02 -0.53
N GLN A 466 -4.32 -19.82 0.40
CA GLN A 466 -3.40 -18.68 0.34
C GLN A 466 -2.42 -18.81 -0.83
N TRP A 467 -1.88 -20.00 -1.08
CA TRP A 467 -1.05 -20.29 -2.24
C TRP A 467 -1.77 -19.97 -3.55
N LEU A 468 -3.04 -20.36 -3.72
CA LEU A 468 -3.81 -20.03 -4.93
C LEU A 468 -3.91 -18.51 -5.16
N GLN A 469 -4.05 -17.72 -4.09
CA GLN A 469 -4.05 -16.26 -4.21
C GLN A 469 -2.66 -15.71 -4.62
N ARG A 470 -1.59 -16.26 -4.05
CA ARG A 470 -0.21 -15.91 -4.45
C ARG A 470 0.10 -16.32 -5.89
N ARG A 471 -0.32 -17.53 -6.31
CA ARG A 471 -0.18 -18.03 -7.68
C ARG A 471 -0.86 -17.12 -8.69
N ARG A 472 -2.07 -16.63 -8.39
CA ARG A 472 -2.76 -15.63 -9.23
C ARG A 472 -1.97 -14.32 -9.31
N PHE A 473 -1.38 -13.86 -8.21
CA PHE A 473 -0.51 -12.70 -8.20
C PHE A 473 0.75 -12.90 -9.07
N TYR A 474 1.44 -14.03 -8.94
CA TYR A 474 2.62 -14.36 -9.75
C TYR A 474 2.29 -14.42 -11.25
N LYS A 475 1.17 -15.07 -11.63
CA LYS A 475 0.68 -15.07 -13.02
C LYS A 475 0.35 -13.67 -13.52
N LYS A 476 -0.26 -12.82 -12.68
CA LYS A 476 -0.57 -11.42 -13.02
C LYS A 476 0.69 -10.58 -13.27
N CYS A 477 1.78 -10.86 -12.57
CA CYS A 477 3.11 -10.26 -12.79
C CYS A 477 3.94 -11.02 -13.83
N ASN A 478 3.34 -11.98 -14.56
CA ASN A 478 4.01 -12.75 -15.61
C ASN A 478 5.29 -13.51 -15.17
N TYR A 479 5.40 -13.91 -13.89
CA TYR A 479 6.58 -14.62 -13.39
C TYR A 479 6.55 -16.11 -13.76
N LYS A 480 7.70 -16.68 -14.13
CA LYS A 480 7.81 -18.12 -14.42
C LYS A 480 7.66 -18.94 -13.14
N ILE A 481 6.82 -19.98 -13.15
CA ILE A 481 6.52 -20.78 -11.95
C ILE A 481 7.00 -22.21 -12.14
N PHE A 482 7.79 -22.68 -11.18
CA PHE A 482 8.29 -24.05 -11.02
C PHE A 482 7.71 -24.63 -9.73
N GLU A 483 7.29 -25.88 -9.77
CA GLU A 483 6.66 -26.58 -8.64
C GLU A 483 7.34 -27.94 -8.40
N ILE A 484 7.58 -28.28 -7.13
CA ILE A 484 8.11 -29.58 -6.71
C ILE A 484 7.54 -29.98 -5.35
N GLY A 485 7.40 -31.28 -5.09
CA GLY A 485 7.08 -31.79 -3.76
C GLY A 485 8.33 -32.00 -2.91
N SER A 486 8.24 -31.82 -1.58
CA SER A 486 9.40 -32.05 -0.69
C SER A 486 9.86 -33.51 -0.66
N ASP A 487 8.98 -34.45 -1.01
CA ASP A 487 9.24 -35.88 -1.19
C ASP A 487 10.14 -36.19 -2.39
N THR A 488 10.04 -35.38 -3.44
CA THR A 488 10.81 -35.52 -4.69
C THR A 488 11.97 -34.53 -4.79
N TYR A 489 12.08 -33.61 -3.83
CA TYR A 489 13.13 -32.61 -3.76
C TYR A 489 14.50 -33.23 -3.47
N GLN A 490 15.39 -33.19 -4.46
CA GLN A 490 16.77 -33.65 -4.33
C GLN A 490 17.73 -32.48 -4.08
N SER A 491 17.62 -31.42 -4.88
CA SER A 491 18.43 -30.20 -4.80
C SER A 491 17.71 -29.02 -5.48
N MET A 492 18.36 -27.85 -5.49
CA MET A 492 17.92 -26.68 -6.25
C MET A 492 18.11 -26.80 -7.77
N ASN A 493 18.65 -27.93 -8.26
CA ASN A 493 18.66 -28.21 -9.69
C ASN A 493 17.21 -28.38 -10.20
N MET A 494 16.89 -27.67 -11.29
CA MET A 494 15.55 -27.57 -11.84
C MET A 494 15.14 -28.74 -12.75
N ASP A 495 16.02 -29.72 -12.99
CA ASP A 495 15.77 -30.85 -13.90
C ASP A 495 14.48 -31.64 -13.56
N ASN A 496 14.16 -31.78 -12.27
CA ASN A 496 12.99 -32.52 -11.78
C ASN A 496 11.80 -31.62 -11.39
N TRP A 497 11.85 -30.32 -11.69
CA TRP A 497 10.80 -29.38 -11.30
C TRP A 497 9.75 -29.26 -12.39
N LYS A 498 8.47 -29.30 -12.02
CA LYS A 498 7.36 -29.10 -12.96
C LYS A 498 7.20 -27.62 -13.26
N VAL A 499 7.30 -27.23 -14.53
CA VAL A 499 6.97 -25.86 -14.97
C VAL A 499 5.45 -25.74 -15.08
N THR A 500 4.82 -24.90 -14.26
CA THR A 500 3.35 -24.73 -14.24
C THR A 500 2.88 -23.40 -14.82
N TYR A 501 3.80 -22.49 -15.09
CA TYR A 501 3.51 -21.27 -15.83
C TYR A 501 4.78 -20.74 -16.52
N VAL A 502 4.67 -20.48 -17.82
CA VAL A 502 5.70 -19.82 -18.63
C VAL A 502 5.26 -18.39 -18.91
N PRO A 503 6.14 -17.38 -18.78
CA PRO A 503 5.82 -16.00 -19.10
C PRO A 503 5.34 -15.87 -20.55
N LYS A 504 4.24 -15.13 -20.76
CA LYS A 504 3.78 -14.80 -22.11
C LYS A 504 4.75 -13.78 -22.70
N GLN A 505 5.17 -13.98 -23.96
CA GLN A 505 5.96 -12.98 -24.68
C GLN A 505 5.14 -11.69 -24.79
N LEU A 506 5.69 -10.58 -24.28
CA LEU A 506 5.13 -9.25 -24.47
C LEU A 506 5.40 -8.86 -25.92
N THR A 507 4.45 -9.11 -26.82
CA THR A 507 4.53 -8.58 -28.19
C THR A 507 4.40 -7.06 -28.11
N ALA A 508 5.42 -6.35 -28.60
CA ALA A 508 5.30 -4.94 -28.87
C ALA A 508 4.20 -4.75 -29.92
N LYS A 509 3.16 -3.99 -29.55
CA LYS A 509 1.93 -3.65 -30.29
C LYS A 509 0.74 -4.57 -29.98
N GLY A 510 -0.27 -3.94 -29.37
CA GLY A 510 -1.56 -4.54 -29.10
C GLY A 510 -2.25 -5.01 -30.38
N THR A 511 -2.49 -6.32 -30.42
CA THR A 511 -3.67 -6.96 -31.03
C THR A 511 -3.69 -8.38 -30.48
N ASN A 512 -4.74 -8.73 -29.74
CA ASN A 512 -4.99 -10.10 -29.31
C ASN A 512 -5.30 -10.93 -30.55
N THR A 513 -4.42 -11.86 -30.89
CA THR A 513 -4.78 -13.05 -31.67
C THR A 513 -4.46 -14.26 -30.80
N ALA A 514 -5.51 -14.91 -30.32
CA ALA A 514 -5.44 -16.17 -29.62
C ALA A 514 -4.99 -17.25 -30.60
N ASN A 515 -3.91 -17.96 -30.26
CA ASN A 515 -3.69 -19.32 -30.73
C ASN A 515 -3.72 -20.22 -29.49
N THR A 516 -4.81 -20.99 -29.42
CA THR A 516 -5.09 -22.07 -28.50
C THR A 516 -4.29 -23.29 -28.93
N GLU A 517 -3.31 -23.71 -28.13
CA GLU A 517 -2.99 -25.13 -27.99
C GLU A 517 -3.23 -25.47 -26.53
N GLU A 518 -4.36 -26.13 -26.31
CA GLU A 518 -4.79 -26.67 -25.02
C GLU A 518 -3.86 -27.83 -24.64
N ILE A 519 -3.25 -27.73 -23.47
CA ILE A 519 -2.73 -28.91 -22.75
C ILE A 519 -3.70 -29.13 -21.60
N GLU A 520 -4.37 -30.28 -21.65
CA GLU A 520 -5.42 -30.73 -20.72
C GLU A 520 -4.95 -30.72 -19.26
N ASP A 521 -5.59 -29.89 -18.42
CA ASP A 521 -5.57 -30.05 -16.96
C ASP A 521 -6.71 -31.01 -16.59
N ILE A 522 -6.34 -32.23 -16.17
CA ILE A 522 -7.26 -33.22 -15.59
C ILE A 522 -7.48 -32.85 -14.10
N ASP A 523 -8.76 -32.90 -13.71
CA ASP A 523 -9.32 -32.81 -12.36
C ASP A 523 -9.64 -31.41 -11.77
N GLU A 524 -10.62 -30.73 -12.38
CA GLU A 524 -11.52 -29.81 -11.65
C GLU A 524 -12.94 -30.41 -11.62
N GLN A 525 -13.39 -30.92 -10.47
CA GLN A 525 -14.81 -31.19 -10.27
C GLN A 525 -15.60 -29.88 -10.07
N PRO A 526 -16.77 -29.72 -10.73
CA PRO A 526 -17.51 -28.47 -10.73
C PRO A 526 -18.24 -28.24 -9.41
N VAL A 527 -17.90 -27.16 -8.70
CA VAL A 527 -18.69 -26.65 -7.59
C VAL A 527 -19.90 -25.90 -8.17
N ARG A 528 -21.04 -26.60 -8.17
CA ARG A 528 -22.44 -26.18 -8.30
C ARG A 528 -22.71 -24.69 -8.62
N ASN A 529 -23.33 -24.49 -9.79
CA ASN A 529 -24.03 -23.28 -10.25
C ASN A 529 -24.80 -22.56 -9.13
N CYS A 530 -24.45 -21.30 -8.88
CA CYS A 530 -25.33 -20.35 -8.22
C CYS A 530 -25.89 -19.41 -9.30
N MET A 531 -27.19 -19.55 -9.59
CA MET A 531 -27.92 -18.71 -10.52
C MET A 531 -28.09 -17.30 -9.95
N LEU A 532 -27.43 -16.30 -10.54
CA LEU A 532 -27.92 -14.93 -10.56
C LEU A 532 -27.49 -14.29 -11.89
N ASP A 533 -28.51 -13.88 -12.63
CA ASP A 533 -28.47 -13.25 -13.95
C ASP A 533 -27.76 -11.88 -13.89
N VAL A 534 -26.82 -11.65 -14.81
CA VAL A 534 -25.96 -10.44 -14.85
C VAL A 534 -26.53 -9.38 -15.80
N SER A 535 -27.73 -9.59 -16.36
CA SER A 535 -28.35 -8.63 -17.30
C SER A 535 -29.10 -7.47 -16.64
N MET A 536 -28.70 -7.00 -15.45
CA MET A 536 -29.41 -5.90 -14.73
C MET A 536 -28.53 -4.73 -14.29
N PHE A 537 -27.31 -4.59 -14.83
CA PHE A 537 -26.48 -3.41 -14.60
C PHE A 537 -25.80 -2.97 -15.89
N ASP A 538 -26.58 -2.36 -16.78
CA ASP A 538 -26.09 -1.36 -17.74
C ASP A 538 -26.36 0.04 -17.18
#